data_AF-A0A7S8BTU2-F1
#
_entry.id   AF-A0A7S8BTU2-F1
#
_cell.length_a   1.000
_cell.length_b   1.000
_cell.length_c   1.000
_cell.angle_alpha   90.00
_cell.angle_beta   90.00
_cell.angle_gamma   90.00
#
_symmetry.space_group_name_H-M   'P 1'
#
loop_
_entity.id
_entity.type
_entity.pdbx_description
1 polymer ?
#
loop_
_entity_poly.entity_id
_entity_poly.type
_entity_poly.pdbx_seq_one_letter_code
_entity_poly.pdbx_strand_id
1 'polypeptide(L)'
;MSAHVTILRNTVLPVKFNTMNRPRLYSYIRYSSERQGKGSSIERQKSYIAEMAKQIATEYDLEIFEEYQDLGVSAYKGKNVQEGALSDFIAQVESGLIPKGSFLLIESLDRFSRQNAMQAVNLFTSLLLNGITVITGIDKQVYRQTEVNTETLQQLMFSVMLFSRANEESSTKSHRTIASALSKIRRHQERKPGDPVVAIKELGSDKWWTDSSTGYVNPHPVLFPIAKKIIQLKQDGWSNRMILQHLKNNYDGPVIGNKKSKGIWNMQHCSRILEPAIYGRKVITVNNAEYVLDDYYPAIISKDEYEALKLQVGNKGFAPNRESNPEIPLLSGIGILHCAHCSCYMVKAKSTLKNHPHAYRYQCASRDLHQDCNKWGFRASTLERTILQLIADRIFLQTKYQPSGLEGKIADIQSQIENYVLAIGSAKSPAIINSLTSQIDQLEQEKQSLIVEKRLYDESIVQMNTEGWDKFRKFDIDDALNPLRTKIRANIKTVIMRVDCSRIDKKHNLFTITYRDQHKQRIVIENNSGWKKGKIYVEAQTINDIQILESEGLILHDHIDILINRDKFMTEAKKRLEHPRTLLDELTE
;
A
#
# COMPACT_ATOMS: atom_id res chain seq x y z
N MET A 1 24.23 29.74 41.66
CA MET A 1 23.59 29.38 40.37
C MET A 1 24.68 28.75 39.51
N SER A 2 24.78 27.42 39.48
CA SER A 2 25.71 26.71 38.58
C SER A 2 25.05 26.60 37.21
N ALA A 3 25.70 27.14 36.18
CA ALA A 3 25.19 27.17 34.82
C ALA A 3 25.52 25.85 34.11
N HIS A 4 24.51 25.08 33.69
CA HIS A 4 24.71 23.92 32.82
C HIS A 4 25.18 24.38 31.45
N VAL A 5 26.37 23.94 31.03
CA VAL A 5 26.91 24.18 29.69
C VAL A 5 26.87 22.86 28.90
N THR A 6 26.17 22.84 27.78
CA THR A 6 26.14 21.71 26.84
C THR A 6 27.06 22.02 25.66
N ILE A 7 28.07 21.20 25.40
CA ILE A 7 29.02 21.41 24.31
C ILE A 7 28.64 20.52 23.11
N LEU A 8 28.40 21.16 21.96
CA LEU A 8 28.21 20.48 20.68
C LEU A 8 29.57 20.27 19.98
N ARG A 9 29.67 19.27 19.11
CA ARG A 9 30.88 19.00 18.31
C ARG A 9 31.38 20.27 17.59
N ASN A 10 32.70 20.46 17.60
CA ASN A 10 33.47 21.57 17.01
C ASN A 10 33.46 22.92 17.76
N THR A 11 33.09 22.95 19.05
CA THR A 11 33.22 24.19 19.82
C THR A 11 34.64 24.31 20.39
N VAL A 12 35.49 25.15 19.77
CA VAL A 12 36.76 25.57 20.40
C VAL A 12 36.40 26.49 21.56
N LEU A 13 36.61 26.02 22.80
CA LEU A 13 36.39 26.83 24.00
C LEU A 13 37.35 28.04 23.97
N PRO A 14 36.86 29.27 24.19
CA PRO A 14 37.73 30.43 24.25
C PRO A 14 38.65 30.32 25.47
N VAL A 15 39.96 30.43 25.23
CA VAL A 15 41.02 30.46 26.24
C VAL A 15 40.87 31.73 27.08
N LYS A 16 40.01 31.72 28.09
CA LYS A 16 40.01 32.73 29.16
C LYS A 16 39.69 32.10 30.52
N PHE A 17 40.65 32.31 31.42
CA PHE A 17 40.67 32.04 32.86
C PHE A 17 41.13 30.65 33.32
N ASN A 18 42.46 30.57 33.36
CA ASN A 18 43.29 29.66 34.13
C ASN A 18 43.08 29.85 35.66
N THR A 19 41.99 29.31 36.20
CA THR A 19 41.80 29.09 37.65
C THR A 19 40.98 27.82 37.90
N MET A 20 41.43 26.63 37.46
CA MET A 20 40.66 25.38 37.67
C MET A 20 41.56 24.22 38.08
N ASN A 21 42.07 24.24 39.30
CA ASN A 21 42.84 23.15 39.90
C ASN A 21 42.01 22.30 40.89
N ARG A 22 40.68 22.25 40.71
CA ARG A 22 39.77 21.49 41.59
C ARG A 22 39.12 20.32 40.83
N PRO A 23 39.09 19.12 41.42
CA PRO A 23 38.34 17.98 40.90
C PRO A 23 36.87 18.30 40.62
N ARG A 24 36.31 17.72 39.55
CA ARG A 24 34.94 17.97 39.10
C ARG A 24 34.21 16.70 38.66
N LEU A 25 32.89 16.77 38.58
CA LEU A 25 32.05 15.69 38.05
C LEU A 25 31.63 15.97 36.60
N TYR A 26 31.94 15.02 35.73
CA TYR A 26 31.58 14.98 34.33
C TYR A 26 30.57 13.86 34.07
N SER A 27 29.66 14.02 33.13
CA SER A 27 28.74 12.96 32.74
C SER A 27 28.83 12.66 31.25
N TYR A 28 28.69 11.38 30.88
CA TYR A 28 28.68 10.94 29.48
C TYR A 28 27.43 10.11 29.15
N ILE A 29 26.73 10.52 28.09
CA ILE A 29 25.49 9.88 27.62
C ILE A 29 25.56 9.61 26.11
N ARG A 30 25.13 8.41 25.69
CA ARG A 30 25.08 8.00 24.28
C ARG A 30 23.71 7.46 23.90
N TYR A 31 23.13 7.96 22.81
CA TYR A 31 21.79 7.58 22.34
C TYR A 31 21.83 6.67 21.09
N SER A 32 21.03 5.61 21.08
CA SER A 32 20.87 4.72 19.91
C SER A 32 19.74 5.20 19.00
N SER A 33 20.10 5.86 17.89
CA SER A 33 19.26 6.21 16.73
C SER A 33 18.15 7.26 16.95
N GLU A 34 18.00 8.16 15.98
CA GLU A 34 16.89 9.14 15.89
C GLU A 34 15.48 8.51 15.80
N ARG A 35 15.38 7.20 15.51
CA ARG A 35 14.08 6.52 15.35
C ARG A 35 13.31 6.30 16.65
N GLN A 36 13.85 6.67 17.80
CA GLN A 36 13.15 6.70 19.09
C GLN A 36 12.78 8.12 19.56
N GLY A 37 12.86 9.13 18.69
CA GLY A 37 12.58 10.55 19.00
C GLY A 37 11.13 10.91 19.38
N LYS A 38 10.25 9.94 19.66
CA LYS A 38 8.91 10.18 20.21
C LYS A 38 8.57 9.14 21.28
N GLY A 39 9.22 9.25 22.44
CA GLY A 39 8.88 8.44 23.60
C GLY A 39 9.64 8.88 24.84
N SER A 40 8.92 8.97 25.94
CA SER A 40 9.31 9.30 27.33
C SER A 40 10.56 8.61 27.93
N SER A 41 11.35 7.86 27.15
CA SER A 41 12.55 7.13 27.59
C SER A 41 13.78 8.03 27.67
N ILE A 42 13.99 8.93 26.70
CA ILE A 42 15.16 9.84 26.67
C ILE A 42 15.06 10.86 27.80
N GLU A 43 13.90 11.48 27.98
CA GLU A 43 13.65 12.42 29.08
C GLU A 43 13.81 11.75 30.44
N ARG A 44 13.35 10.50 30.60
CA ARG A 44 13.54 9.72 31.84
C ARG A 44 14.99 9.34 32.10
N GLN A 45 15.75 8.99 31.06
CA GLN A 45 17.18 8.71 31.20
C GLN A 45 17.96 9.97 31.57
N LYS A 46 17.65 11.10 30.92
CA LYS A 46 18.24 12.41 31.27
C LYS A 46 17.93 12.80 32.71
N SER A 47 16.68 12.65 33.16
CA SER A 47 16.30 12.97 34.54
C SER A 47 17.02 12.07 35.55
N TYR A 48 17.13 10.77 35.26
CA TYR A 48 17.82 9.80 36.13
C TYR A 48 19.32 10.11 36.29
N ILE A 49 20.02 10.39 35.18
CA ILE A 49 21.46 10.71 35.21
C ILE A 49 21.69 12.06 35.87
N ALA A 50 20.83 13.06 35.63
CA ALA A 50 20.93 14.37 36.27
C ALA A 50 20.69 14.30 37.79
N GLU A 51 19.73 13.50 38.25
CA GLU A 51 19.52 13.26 39.68
C GLU A 51 20.70 12.56 40.34
N MET A 52 21.26 11.55 39.67
CA MET A 52 22.42 10.82 40.17
C MET A 52 23.68 11.68 40.19
N ALA A 53 23.90 12.53 39.17
CA ALA A 53 25.00 13.48 39.16
C ALA A 53 24.89 14.46 40.34
N LYS A 54 23.69 14.93 40.68
CA LYS A 54 23.47 15.78 41.87
C LYS A 54 23.77 15.06 43.18
N GLN A 55 23.38 13.80 43.30
CA GLN A 55 23.69 12.98 44.48
C GLN A 55 25.20 12.83 44.66
N ILE A 56 25.91 12.42 43.59
CA ILE A 56 27.37 12.23 43.61
C ILE A 56 28.10 13.54 43.88
N ALA A 57 27.69 14.64 43.23
CA ALA A 57 28.27 15.96 43.47
C ALA A 57 28.16 16.39 44.93
N THR A 58 27.04 16.08 45.59
CA THR A 58 26.81 16.38 47.00
C THR A 58 27.63 15.46 47.91
N GLU A 59 27.71 14.16 47.58
CA GLU A 59 28.41 13.16 48.38
C GLU A 59 29.94 13.37 48.38
N TYR A 60 30.50 13.75 47.23
CA TYR A 60 31.95 13.90 47.04
C TYR A 60 32.43 15.37 47.03
N ASP A 61 31.55 16.34 47.32
CA ASP A 61 31.83 17.79 47.29
C ASP A 61 32.45 18.26 45.95
N LEU A 62 31.82 17.83 44.84
CA LEU A 62 32.28 18.11 43.47
C LEU A 62 31.34 19.10 42.77
N GLU A 63 31.93 19.99 41.98
CA GLU A 63 31.15 20.82 41.04
C GLU A 63 30.79 20.00 39.80
N ILE A 64 29.49 19.96 39.44
CA ILE A 64 29.01 19.39 38.17
C ILE A 64 29.39 20.37 37.06
N PHE A 65 30.22 19.95 36.11
CA PHE A 65 30.75 20.85 35.09
C PHE A 65 30.13 20.62 33.71
N GLU A 66 30.39 19.49 33.07
CA GLU A 66 30.06 19.28 31.65
C GLU A 66 29.38 17.93 31.38
N GLU A 67 28.48 17.96 30.38
CA GLU A 67 27.80 16.77 29.85
C GLU A 67 28.31 16.47 28.43
N TYR A 68 28.95 15.32 28.26
CA TYR A 68 29.41 14.80 26.98
C TYR A 68 28.31 13.95 26.34
N GLN A 69 27.94 14.27 25.10
CA GLN A 69 26.84 13.60 24.40
C GLN A 69 27.24 13.09 23.01
N ASP A 70 27.02 11.80 22.76
CA ASP A 70 27.07 11.21 21.41
C ASP A 70 25.65 10.97 20.86
N LEU A 71 25.27 11.75 19.85
CA LEU A 71 23.99 11.63 19.15
C LEU A 71 24.10 10.71 17.91
N GLY A 72 23.21 9.73 17.81
CA GLY A 72 22.73 9.27 16.49
C GLY A 72 23.56 8.27 15.67
N VAL A 73 24.51 7.51 16.24
CA VAL A 73 25.28 6.54 15.44
C VAL A 73 24.99 5.09 15.86
N SER A 74 24.33 4.34 14.97
CA SER A 74 24.05 2.91 15.14
C SER A 74 25.34 2.15 15.43
N ALA A 75 25.36 1.38 16.53
CA ALA A 75 26.50 0.64 17.05
C ALA A 75 26.97 -0.56 16.19
N TYR A 76 26.78 -0.52 14.87
CA TYR A 76 27.14 -1.61 13.97
C TYR A 76 28.53 -1.46 13.35
N LYS A 77 29.19 -0.30 13.47
CA LYS A 77 30.56 -0.09 12.99
C LYS A 77 31.40 0.50 14.13
N GLY A 78 32.45 -0.19 14.55
CA GLY A 78 33.36 0.15 15.66
C GLY A 78 34.19 1.43 15.49
N LYS A 79 33.71 2.42 14.73
CA LYS A 79 34.39 3.71 14.53
C LYS A 79 34.29 4.67 15.73
N ASN A 80 33.32 4.48 16.62
CA ASN A 80 33.01 5.48 17.64
C ASN A 80 34.02 5.56 18.79
N VAL A 81 34.82 4.53 19.02
CA VAL A 81 35.88 4.58 20.05
C VAL A 81 37.02 5.53 19.63
N GLN A 82 37.18 5.78 18.33
CA GLN A 82 38.24 6.63 17.80
C GLN A 82 37.78 8.06 17.46
N GLU A 83 36.47 8.34 17.39
CA GLU A 83 35.96 9.62 16.85
C GLU A 83 34.83 10.28 17.69
N GLY A 84 34.38 9.72 18.83
CA GLY A 84 33.24 10.22 19.63
C GLY A 84 33.58 11.19 20.78
N ALA A 85 32.57 11.80 21.42
CA ALA A 85 32.73 12.75 22.55
C ALA A 85 33.48 12.16 23.76
N LEU A 86 33.42 10.83 23.93
CA LEU A 86 34.20 10.12 24.95
C LEU A 86 35.72 10.12 24.64
N SER A 87 36.09 10.09 23.36
CA SER A 87 37.49 10.19 22.93
C SER A 87 38.04 11.59 23.23
N ASP A 88 37.22 12.63 23.03
CA ASP A 88 37.58 14.01 23.36
C ASP A 88 37.81 14.17 24.87
N PHE A 89 36.95 13.59 25.70
CA PHE A 89 37.14 13.56 27.16
C PHE A 89 38.47 12.90 27.55
N ILE A 90 38.79 11.74 26.97
CA ILE A 90 40.05 11.03 27.26
C ILE A 90 41.26 11.89 26.84
N ALA A 91 41.22 12.53 25.67
CA ALA A 91 42.29 13.42 25.22
C ALA A 91 42.47 14.65 26.15
N GLN A 92 41.38 15.17 26.71
CA GLN A 92 41.42 16.26 27.69
C GLN A 92 41.99 15.81 29.05
N VAL A 93 41.74 14.56 29.45
CA VAL A 93 42.38 13.94 30.63
C VAL A 93 43.88 13.78 30.39
N GLU A 94 44.27 13.21 29.25
CA GLU A 94 45.68 12.96 28.91
C GLU A 94 46.50 14.24 28.71
N SER A 95 45.89 15.31 28.17
CA SER A 95 46.53 16.63 28.03
C SER A 95 46.59 17.44 29.34
N GLY A 96 45.98 16.93 30.42
CA GLY A 96 45.95 17.60 31.72
C GLY A 96 44.97 18.78 31.81
N LEU A 97 44.10 18.95 30.81
CA LEU A 97 43.03 19.95 30.84
C LEU A 97 41.98 19.58 31.90
N ILE A 98 41.73 18.29 32.09
CA ILE A 98 40.87 17.77 33.17
C ILE A 98 41.76 17.39 34.37
N PRO A 99 41.57 18.02 35.54
CA PRO A 99 42.41 17.76 36.71
C PRO A 99 42.30 16.31 37.21
N LYS A 100 43.43 15.76 37.67
CA LYS A 100 43.45 14.48 38.39
C LYS A 100 42.55 14.54 39.62
N GLY A 101 41.89 13.43 39.94
CA GLY A 101 40.87 13.34 40.98
C GLY A 101 39.46 13.66 40.50
N SER A 102 39.27 14.07 39.24
CA SER A 102 37.94 14.29 38.66
C SER A 102 37.16 12.98 38.47
N PHE A 103 35.85 13.09 38.39
CA PHE A 103 34.91 11.98 38.33
C PHE A 103 34.21 11.94 36.97
N LEU A 104 34.02 10.74 36.42
CA LEU A 104 33.24 10.50 35.21
C LEU A 104 32.04 9.60 35.54
N LEU A 105 30.83 10.13 35.40
CA LEU A 105 29.58 9.39 35.48
C LEU A 105 29.18 8.87 34.10
N ILE A 106 29.00 7.55 33.99
CA ILE A 106 28.55 6.87 32.78
C ILE A 106 27.28 6.07 33.08
N GLU A 107 26.33 6.01 32.14
CA GLU A 107 25.12 5.17 32.34
C GLU A 107 25.51 3.69 32.54
N SER A 108 26.35 3.16 31.65
CA SER A 108 26.70 1.76 31.61
C SER A 108 28.03 1.50 30.87
N LEU A 109 28.75 0.43 31.25
CA LEU A 109 30.04 0.08 30.66
C LEU A 109 29.94 -0.37 29.19
N ASP A 110 28.77 -0.86 28.74
CA ASP A 110 28.54 -1.19 27.32
C ASP A 110 28.55 0.06 26.40
N ARG A 111 28.68 1.26 26.97
CA ARG A 111 28.85 2.53 26.25
C ARG A 111 30.30 2.81 25.83
N PHE A 112 31.29 2.11 26.41
CA PHE A 112 32.71 2.22 26.04
C PHE A 112 33.03 1.53 24.71
N SER A 113 32.66 0.24 24.55
CA SER A 113 32.75 -0.44 23.26
C SER A 113 31.85 -1.69 23.24
N ARG A 114 30.89 -1.73 22.30
CA ARG A 114 29.98 -2.90 22.13
C ARG A 114 30.57 -4.03 21.30
N GLN A 115 31.65 -3.77 20.56
CA GLN A 115 32.23 -4.73 19.62
C GLN A 115 33.51 -5.40 20.14
N ASN A 116 34.20 -4.80 21.12
CA ASN A 116 35.43 -5.35 21.65
C ASN A 116 35.58 -5.04 23.15
N ALA A 117 35.28 -6.06 23.98
CA ALA A 117 35.43 -6.03 25.43
C ALA A 117 36.83 -5.58 25.88
N MET A 118 37.89 -6.01 25.18
CA MET A 118 39.27 -5.65 25.51
C MET A 118 39.57 -4.18 25.27
N GLN A 119 39.00 -3.57 24.23
CA GLN A 119 39.16 -2.14 23.99
C GLN A 119 38.48 -1.30 25.08
N ALA A 120 37.30 -1.73 25.55
CA ALA A 120 36.61 -1.07 26.66
C ALA A 120 37.45 -1.14 27.95
N VAL A 121 38.03 -2.30 28.25
CA VAL A 121 38.96 -2.48 29.38
C VAL A 121 40.15 -1.53 29.26
N ASN A 122 40.81 -1.46 28.10
CA ASN A 122 41.98 -0.59 27.91
C ASN A 122 41.68 0.90 28.14
N LEU A 123 40.57 1.41 27.60
CA LEU A 123 40.16 2.82 27.79
C LEU A 123 39.85 3.11 29.25
N PHE A 124 39.15 2.19 29.89
CA PHE A 124 38.79 2.30 31.29
C PHE A 124 40.03 2.30 32.20
N THR A 125 40.96 1.38 31.95
CA THR A 125 42.26 1.35 32.64
C THR A 125 43.04 2.64 32.42
N SER A 126 43.04 3.20 31.20
CA SER A 126 43.70 4.49 30.93
C SER A 126 43.13 5.63 31.79
N LEU A 127 41.80 5.73 31.89
CA LEU A 127 41.15 6.74 32.73
C LEU A 127 41.53 6.62 34.21
N LEU A 128 41.51 5.39 34.75
CA LEU A 128 41.88 5.15 36.14
C LEU A 128 43.35 5.50 36.42
N LEU A 129 44.27 5.10 35.52
CA LEU A 129 45.71 5.39 35.65
C LEU A 129 46.01 6.89 35.56
N ASN A 130 45.18 7.65 34.85
CA ASN A 130 45.24 9.11 34.82
C ASN A 130 44.60 9.78 36.05
N GLY A 131 44.16 8.99 37.04
CA GLY A 131 43.61 9.50 38.30
C GLY A 131 42.15 9.95 38.21
N ILE A 132 41.39 9.45 37.22
CA ILE A 132 39.96 9.71 37.09
C ILE A 132 39.18 8.61 37.83
N THR A 133 38.18 9.00 38.63
CA THR A 133 37.24 8.05 39.25
C THR A 133 36.04 7.87 38.32
N VAL A 134 35.70 6.63 37.98
CA VAL A 134 34.57 6.33 37.09
C VAL A 134 33.41 5.75 37.91
N ILE A 135 32.21 6.28 37.73
CA ILE A 135 30.98 5.80 38.38
C ILE A 135 29.99 5.31 37.33
N THR A 136 29.50 4.09 37.48
CA THR A 136 28.47 3.52 36.62
C THR A 136 27.07 3.77 37.16
N GLY A 137 26.13 4.12 36.28
CA GLY A 137 24.80 4.53 36.67
C GLY A 137 23.84 3.39 36.99
N ILE A 138 23.98 2.23 36.35
CA ILE A 138 23.07 1.08 36.54
C ILE A 138 23.27 0.40 37.90
N ASP A 139 24.52 0.23 38.33
CA ASP A 139 24.91 -0.54 39.51
C ASP A 139 25.64 0.30 40.57
N LYS A 140 25.79 1.61 40.34
CA LYS A 140 26.41 2.59 41.25
C LYS A 140 27.82 2.18 41.72
N GLN A 141 28.55 1.44 40.88
CA GLN A 141 29.90 1.01 41.21
C GLN A 141 30.87 2.18 41.01
N VAL A 142 31.77 2.35 41.98
CA VAL A 142 32.80 3.40 41.98
C VAL A 142 34.15 2.76 41.72
N TYR A 143 34.74 3.10 40.58
CA TYR A 143 36.03 2.59 40.15
C TYR A 143 37.06 3.70 40.28
N ARG A 144 38.09 3.48 41.10
CA ARG A 144 39.19 4.43 41.34
C ARG A 144 40.51 3.67 41.38
N GLN A 145 41.61 4.37 41.13
CA GLN A 145 42.94 3.81 41.32
C GLN A 145 43.17 3.56 42.83
N THR A 146 43.57 2.34 43.18
CA THR A 146 43.95 1.94 44.54
C THR A 146 45.39 1.40 44.53
N GLU A 147 46.05 1.34 45.70
CA GLU A 147 47.41 0.79 45.83
C GLU A 147 47.49 -0.70 45.42
N VAL A 148 46.34 -1.39 45.42
CA VAL A 148 46.18 -2.79 45.01
C VAL A 148 45.34 -2.84 43.73
N ASN A 149 45.98 -2.67 42.58
CA ASN A 149 45.34 -2.61 41.25
C ASN A 149 44.53 -3.86 40.86
N THR A 150 44.65 -4.99 41.57
CA THR A 150 44.02 -6.25 41.20
C THR A 150 42.51 -6.28 41.42
N GLU A 151 41.99 -5.68 42.48
CA GLU A 151 40.56 -5.77 42.81
C GLU A 151 39.69 -4.96 41.84
N THR A 152 40.09 -3.73 41.53
CA THR A 152 39.38 -2.85 40.58
C THR A 152 39.39 -3.43 39.17
N LEU A 153 40.51 -4.04 38.76
CA LEU A 153 40.63 -4.71 37.47
C LEU A 153 39.76 -5.99 37.41
N GLN A 154 39.69 -6.77 38.49
CA GLN A 154 38.83 -7.95 38.59
C GLN A 154 37.35 -7.57 38.51
N GLN A 155 36.92 -6.53 39.23
CA GLN A 155 35.54 -6.02 39.18
C GLN A 155 35.17 -5.53 37.77
N LEU A 156 36.08 -4.82 37.10
CA LEU A 156 35.88 -4.39 35.71
C LEU A 156 35.75 -5.59 34.76
N MET A 157 36.66 -6.57 34.85
CA MET A 157 36.62 -7.79 34.03
C MET A 157 35.32 -8.56 34.25
N PHE A 158 34.87 -8.67 35.50
CA PHE A 158 33.62 -9.34 35.86
C PHE A 158 32.40 -8.63 35.25
N SER A 159 32.31 -7.30 35.37
CA SER A 159 31.25 -6.50 34.75
C SER A 159 31.26 -6.64 33.23
N VAL A 160 32.42 -6.54 32.58
CA VAL A 160 32.56 -6.72 31.13
C VAL A 160 32.14 -8.12 30.68
N MET A 161 32.48 -9.17 31.43
CA MET A 161 32.09 -10.55 31.13
C MET A 161 30.58 -10.78 31.27
N LEU A 162 29.94 -10.20 32.29
CA LEU A 162 28.49 -10.21 32.46
C LEU A 162 27.76 -9.57 31.27
N PHE A 163 28.24 -8.43 30.78
CA PHE A 163 27.67 -7.76 29.61
C PHE A 163 27.90 -8.53 28.31
N SER A 164 29.10 -9.12 28.14
CA SER A 164 29.40 -9.98 27.00
C SER A 164 28.45 -11.18 26.94
N ARG A 165 28.21 -11.84 28.08
CA ARG A 165 27.27 -12.97 28.20
C ARG A 165 25.84 -12.56 27.86
N ALA A 166 25.37 -11.42 28.35
CA ALA A 166 24.03 -10.91 28.02
C ALA A 166 23.87 -10.63 26.51
N ASN A 167 24.94 -10.15 25.86
CA ASN A 167 24.95 -9.88 24.42
C ASN A 167 25.03 -11.17 23.58
N GLU A 168 25.92 -12.11 23.94
CA GLU A 168 26.01 -13.44 23.32
C GLU A 168 24.71 -14.23 23.43
N GLU A 169 24.05 -14.16 24.59
CA GLU A 169 22.76 -14.82 24.77
C GLU A 169 21.70 -14.20 23.85
N SER A 170 21.71 -12.88 23.66
CA SER A 170 20.81 -12.19 22.75
C SER A 170 21.07 -12.51 21.26
N SER A 171 22.34 -12.56 20.84
CA SER A 171 22.73 -12.88 19.47
C SER A 171 22.47 -14.36 19.16
N THR A 172 22.80 -15.25 20.09
CA THR A 172 22.55 -16.70 19.96
C THR A 172 21.06 -17.00 19.88
N LYS A 173 20.22 -16.31 20.68
CA LYS A 173 18.75 -16.41 20.56
C LYS A 173 18.25 -15.95 19.19
N SER A 174 18.79 -14.85 18.65
CA SER A 174 18.45 -14.36 17.30
C SER A 174 18.86 -15.36 16.22
N HIS A 175 20.10 -15.86 16.25
CA HIS A 175 20.60 -16.86 15.30
C HIS A 175 19.78 -18.15 15.32
N ARG A 176 19.41 -18.67 16.50
CA ARG A 176 18.55 -19.86 16.62
C ARG A 176 17.16 -19.62 16.03
N THR A 177 16.58 -18.44 16.28
CA THR A 177 15.26 -18.07 15.76
C THR A 177 15.27 -17.99 14.22
N ILE A 178 16.30 -17.36 13.65
CA ILE A 178 16.48 -17.26 12.19
C ILE A 178 16.71 -18.64 11.56
N ALA A 179 17.57 -19.47 12.16
CA ALA A 179 17.84 -20.81 11.67
C ALA A 179 16.57 -21.69 11.66
N SER A 180 15.77 -21.64 12.72
CA SER A 180 14.46 -22.32 12.79
C SER A 180 13.52 -21.84 11.66
N ALA A 181 13.43 -20.52 11.47
CA ALA A 181 12.57 -19.96 10.43
C ALA A 181 13.01 -20.39 9.02
N LEU A 182 14.31 -20.33 8.71
CA LEU A 182 14.87 -20.76 7.42
C LEU A 182 14.64 -22.25 7.14
N SER A 183 14.72 -23.10 8.17
CA SER A 183 14.40 -24.53 8.05
C SER A 183 12.93 -24.75 7.65
N LYS A 184 12.00 -24.04 8.30
CA LYS A 184 10.57 -24.12 7.96
C LYS A 184 10.25 -23.53 6.59
N ILE A 185 10.95 -22.47 6.18
CA ILE A 185 10.84 -21.90 4.82
C ILE A 185 11.21 -22.96 3.78
N ARG A 186 12.36 -23.63 3.94
CA ARG A 186 12.78 -24.70 3.02
C ARG A 186 11.76 -25.84 2.98
N ARG A 187 11.28 -26.28 4.15
CA ARG A 187 10.22 -27.29 4.23
C ARG A 187 8.95 -26.89 3.48
N HIS A 188 8.58 -25.60 3.51
CA HIS A 188 7.43 -25.10 2.74
C HIS A 188 7.70 -25.09 1.23
N GLN A 189 8.92 -24.76 0.80
CA GLN A 189 9.30 -24.75 -0.61
C GLN A 189 9.34 -26.15 -1.22
N GLU A 190 9.66 -27.17 -0.42
CA GLU A 190 9.66 -28.58 -0.82
C GLU A 190 8.29 -29.26 -0.66
N ARG A 191 7.29 -28.54 -0.12
CA ARG A 191 5.95 -29.06 0.18
C ARG A 191 5.17 -29.32 -1.11
N LYS A 192 4.39 -30.41 -1.14
CA LYS A 192 3.43 -30.65 -2.23
C LYS A 192 2.10 -29.92 -1.95
N PRO A 193 1.38 -29.45 -2.99
CA PRO A 193 0.04 -28.89 -2.81
C PRO A 193 -0.88 -29.85 -2.06
N GLY A 194 -1.59 -29.35 -1.05
CA GLY A 194 -2.48 -30.14 -0.19
C GLY A 194 -1.88 -30.64 1.13
N ASP A 195 -0.55 -30.67 1.27
CA ASP A 195 0.07 -31.03 2.55
C ASP A 195 -0.16 -29.94 3.62
N PRO A 196 -0.25 -30.28 4.91
CA PRO A 196 -0.38 -29.29 5.97
C PRO A 196 0.75 -28.25 6.00
N VAL A 197 0.41 -26.96 6.12
CA VAL A 197 1.39 -25.87 6.18
C VAL A 197 1.89 -25.68 7.60
N VAL A 198 3.19 -25.84 7.83
CA VAL A 198 3.83 -25.62 9.13
C VAL A 198 3.93 -24.13 9.44
N ALA A 199 3.49 -23.71 10.63
CA ALA A 199 3.49 -22.30 11.02
C ALA A 199 4.91 -21.77 11.33
N ILE A 200 5.28 -20.69 10.65
CA ILE A 200 6.49 -19.89 10.85
C ILE A 200 6.13 -18.69 11.73
N LYS A 201 6.30 -18.84 13.05
CA LYS A 201 5.98 -17.83 14.08
C LYS A 201 7.20 -17.03 14.54
N GLU A 202 8.39 -17.53 14.19
CA GLU A 202 9.68 -16.98 14.55
C GLU A 202 9.94 -15.59 13.93
N LEU A 203 9.27 -15.27 12.82
CA LEU A 203 9.46 -14.04 12.05
C LEU A 203 8.12 -13.34 11.81
N GLY A 204 7.63 -12.67 12.86
CA GLY A 204 6.41 -11.87 12.82
C GLY A 204 5.14 -12.62 13.24
N SER A 205 4.06 -11.86 13.42
CA SER A 205 2.74 -12.41 13.76
C SER A 205 2.01 -12.91 12.53
N ASP A 206 1.34 -14.05 12.64
CA ASP A 206 0.40 -14.54 11.63
C ASP A 206 -0.83 -13.62 11.49
N LYS A 207 -1.62 -13.85 10.43
CA LYS A 207 -2.80 -13.04 10.16
C LYS A 207 -3.89 -13.32 11.18
N TRP A 208 -4.62 -12.27 11.57
CA TRP A 208 -5.65 -12.37 12.63
C TRP A 208 -6.81 -13.31 12.27
N TRP A 209 -7.00 -13.65 11.00
CA TRP A 209 -8.01 -14.61 10.53
C TRP A 209 -7.51 -16.06 10.43
N THR A 210 -6.31 -16.33 10.94
CA THR A 210 -5.69 -17.66 10.94
C THR A 210 -5.49 -18.16 12.37
N ASP A 211 -5.50 -19.48 12.54
CA ASP A 211 -5.18 -20.16 13.78
C ASP A 211 -3.97 -21.06 13.55
N SER A 212 -2.90 -20.77 14.29
CA SER A 212 -1.64 -21.52 14.26
C SER A 212 -1.39 -22.28 15.57
N SER A 213 -2.40 -22.45 16.43
CA SER A 213 -2.29 -23.10 17.76
C SER A 213 -1.77 -24.53 17.69
N THR A 214 -2.16 -25.29 16.66
CA THR A 214 -1.76 -26.68 16.42
C THR A 214 -0.34 -26.83 15.84
N GLY A 215 0.36 -25.73 15.57
CA GLY A 215 1.64 -25.73 14.86
C GLY A 215 1.51 -25.69 13.33
N TYR A 216 0.28 -25.81 12.81
CA TYR A 216 -0.05 -25.65 11.39
C TYR A 216 -0.91 -24.42 11.17
N VAL A 217 -0.87 -23.84 9.98
CA VAL A 217 -1.64 -22.64 9.62
C VAL A 217 -3.03 -23.05 9.15
N ASN A 218 -4.04 -22.85 10.00
CA ASN A 218 -5.43 -23.20 9.74
C ASN A 218 -6.35 -21.97 9.68
N PRO A 219 -7.53 -22.06 9.06
CA PRO A 219 -8.52 -20.99 9.13
C PRO A 219 -9.04 -20.86 10.57
N HIS A 220 -9.05 -19.64 11.12
CA HIS A 220 -9.58 -19.42 12.46
C HIS A 220 -11.11 -19.62 12.46
N PRO A 221 -11.70 -20.42 13.37
CA PRO A 221 -13.11 -20.83 13.30
C PRO A 221 -14.09 -19.64 13.25
N VAL A 222 -13.86 -18.61 14.07
CA VAL A 222 -14.72 -17.40 14.13
C VAL A 222 -14.25 -16.28 13.18
N LEU A 223 -12.96 -15.98 13.17
CA LEU A 223 -12.42 -14.81 12.47
C LEU A 223 -12.28 -15.00 10.96
N PHE A 224 -12.12 -16.24 10.47
CA PHE A 224 -12.01 -16.52 9.05
C PHE A 224 -13.31 -16.24 8.26
N PRO A 225 -14.51 -16.65 8.73
CA PRO A 225 -15.78 -16.21 8.15
C PRO A 225 -15.95 -14.68 8.14
N ILE A 226 -15.51 -13.99 9.20
CA ILE A 226 -15.57 -12.52 9.27
C ILE A 226 -14.64 -11.90 8.23
N ALA A 227 -13.44 -12.46 8.03
CA ALA A 227 -12.51 -12.01 6.99
C ALA A 227 -13.11 -12.18 5.58
N LYS A 228 -13.78 -13.31 5.30
CA LYS A 228 -14.57 -13.51 4.07
C LYS A 228 -15.65 -12.43 3.92
N LYS A 229 -16.38 -12.12 4.99
CA LYS A 229 -17.39 -11.05 4.99
C LYS A 229 -16.79 -9.67 4.72
N ILE A 230 -15.61 -9.35 5.27
CA ILE A 230 -14.92 -8.09 4.98
C ILE A 230 -14.58 -7.98 3.50
N ILE A 231 -14.07 -9.05 2.87
CA ILE A 231 -13.78 -9.06 1.44
C ILE A 231 -15.06 -8.87 0.62
N GLN A 232 -16.15 -9.55 0.98
CA GLN A 232 -17.46 -9.34 0.35
C GLN A 232 -17.93 -7.88 0.45
N LEU A 233 -17.83 -7.26 1.64
CA LEU A 233 -18.22 -5.86 1.82
C LEU A 233 -17.35 -4.91 0.99
N LYS A 234 -16.05 -5.22 0.81
CA LYS A 234 -15.17 -4.45 -0.08
C LYS A 234 -15.57 -4.59 -1.55
N GLN A 235 -15.91 -5.80 -2.00
CA GLN A 235 -16.45 -6.05 -3.33
C GLN A 235 -17.77 -5.29 -3.55
N ASP A 236 -18.60 -5.20 -2.51
CA ASP A 236 -19.82 -4.38 -2.49
C ASP A 236 -19.54 -2.85 -2.39
N GLY A 237 -18.27 -2.43 -2.44
CA GLY A 237 -17.86 -1.03 -2.46
C GLY A 237 -17.83 -0.31 -1.11
N TRP A 238 -17.96 -1.04 0.01
CA TRP A 238 -17.97 -0.42 1.33
C TRP A 238 -16.60 0.19 1.66
N SER A 239 -16.63 1.42 2.19
CA SER A 239 -15.41 2.06 2.66
C SER A 239 -14.86 1.35 3.92
N ASN A 240 -13.54 1.44 4.15
CA ASN A 240 -12.94 0.89 5.37
C ASN A 240 -13.59 1.42 6.66
N ARG A 241 -14.17 2.64 6.65
CA ARG A 241 -14.92 3.20 7.79
C ARG A 241 -16.26 2.51 8.00
N MET A 242 -17.03 2.29 6.93
CA MET A 242 -18.30 1.57 7.00
C MET A 242 -18.08 0.12 7.45
N ILE A 243 -17.05 -0.53 6.91
CA ILE A 243 -16.67 -1.89 7.32
C ILE A 243 -16.31 -1.89 8.81
N LEU A 244 -15.49 -0.95 9.28
CA LEU A 244 -15.12 -0.86 10.69
C LEU A 244 -16.35 -0.68 11.59
N GLN A 245 -17.28 0.19 11.22
CA GLN A 245 -18.52 0.39 11.97
C GLN A 245 -19.39 -0.86 11.98
N HIS A 246 -19.53 -1.53 10.83
CA HIS A 246 -20.24 -2.81 10.74
C HIS A 246 -19.59 -3.87 11.64
N LEU A 247 -18.26 -3.98 11.63
CA LEU A 247 -17.54 -4.92 12.48
C LEU A 247 -17.79 -4.65 13.96
N LYS A 248 -17.65 -3.38 14.40
CA LYS A 248 -17.90 -3.00 15.80
C LYS A 248 -19.33 -3.27 16.28
N ASN A 249 -20.31 -3.20 15.38
CA ASN A 249 -21.71 -3.38 15.74
C ASN A 249 -22.16 -4.85 15.72
N ASN A 250 -21.45 -5.73 15.01
CA ASN A 250 -21.92 -7.10 14.73
C ASN A 250 -20.98 -8.20 15.21
N TYR A 251 -19.71 -7.89 15.50
CA TYR A 251 -18.70 -8.90 15.83
C TYR A 251 -17.74 -8.42 16.91
N ASP A 252 -17.33 -9.34 17.77
CA ASP A 252 -16.24 -9.10 18.71
C ASP A 252 -14.89 -8.97 17.99
N GLY A 253 -14.03 -8.07 18.49
CA GLY A 253 -12.72 -7.87 17.92
C GLY A 253 -11.77 -9.05 18.18
N PRO A 254 -10.71 -9.20 17.36
CA PRO A 254 -9.73 -10.25 17.57
C PRO A 254 -9.02 -10.08 18.92
N VAL A 255 -8.90 -11.17 19.68
CA VAL A 255 -8.21 -11.20 20.99
C VAL A 255 -6.69 -11.34 20.82
N ILE A 256 -6.24 -11.47 19.57
CA ILE A 256 -4.84 -11.62 19.19
C ILE A 256 -4.19 -10.22 19.13
N GLY A 257 -3.19 -9.96 19.98
CA GLY A 257 -2.43 -8.70 19.97
C GLY A 257 -2.06 -8.14 21.36
N ASN A 258 -1.50 -6.92 21.37
CA ASN A 258 -1.08 -6.21 22.59
C ASN A 258 -2.27 -5.93 23.51
N LYS A 259 -2.05 -5.92 24.84
CA LYS A 259 -3.08 -5.74 25.87
C LYS A 259 -4.08 -4.59 25.59
N LYS A 260 -3.63 -3.50 24.95
CA LYS A 260 -4.45 -2.31 24.64
C LYS A 260 -5.41 -2.47 23.43
N SER A 261 -5.17 -3.44 22.55
CA SER A 261 -5.93 -3.62 21.30
C SER A 261 -6.71 -4.94 21.25
N LYS A 262 -6.67 -5.72 22.33
CA LYS A 262 -7.41 -6.99 22.41
C LYS A 262 -8.91 -6.74 22.39
N GLY A 263 -9.63 -7.49 21.56
CA GLY A 263 -11.09 -7.44 21.52
C GLY A 263 -11.66 -6.23 20.76
N ILE A 264 -10.82 -5.39 20.14
CA ILE A 264 -11.27 -4.13 19.51
C ILE A 264 -10.94 -4.12 18.02
N TRP A 265 -11.96 -3.94 17.18
CA TRP A 265 -11.77 -3.66 15.76
C TRP A 265 -11.18 -2.26 15.54
N ASN A 266 -10.18 -2.17 14.67
CA ASN A 266 -9.54 -0.92 14.28
C ASN A 266 -9.40 -0.82 12.75
N MET A 267 -8.99 0.37 12.27
CA MET A 267 -8.87 0.64 10.83
C MET A 267 -7.87 -0.26 10.11
N GLN A 268 -6.82 -0.75 10.79
CA GLN A 268 -5.81 -1.61 10.19
C GLN A 268 -6.39 -2.97 9.79
N HIS A 269 -7.34 -3.51 10.56
CA HIS A 269 -8.04 -4.76 10.19
C HIS A 269 -8.78 -4.61 8.86
N CYS A 270 -9.31 -3.41 8.56
CA CYS A 270 -10.02 -3.14 7.31
C CYS A 270 -9.08 -2.77 6.15
N SER A 271 -7.99 -2.03 6.41
CA SER A 271 -7.10 -1.54 5.35
C SER A 271 -6.05 -2.56 4.92
N ARG A 272 -5.43 -3.29 5.87
CA ARG A 272 -4.32 -4.22 5.62
C ARG A 272 -4.77 -5.63 5.23
N ILE A 273 -6.07 -5.91 5.27
CA ILE A 273 -6.58 -7.21 4.83
C ILE A 273 -6.34 -7.46 3.32
N LEU A 274 -6.12 -6.43 2.50
CA LEU A 274 -5.88 -6.58 1.05
C LEU A 274 -4.43 -6.97 0.69
N GLU A 275 -3.67 -7.47 1.67
CA GLU A 275 -2.35 -8.04 1.42
C GLU A 275 -2.47 -9.40 0.70
N PRO A 276 -1.46 -9.84 -0.08
CA PRO A 276 -1.46 -11.11 -0.81
C PRO A 276 -1.84 -12.37 0.01
N ALA A 277 -1.78 -12.28 1.33
CA ALA A 277 -2.22 -13.33 2.25
C ALA A 277 -3.68 -13.78 2.04
N ILE A 278 -4.55 -12.94 1.46
CA ILE A 278 -5.95 -13.34 1.22
C ILE A 278 -6.14 -14.31 0.05
N TYR A 279 -5.16 -14.46 -0.84
CA TYR A 279 -5.10 -15.56 -1.79
C TYR A 279 -4.04 -16.62 -1.41
N GLY A 280 -3.54 -16.55 -0.17
CA GLY A 280 -2.67 -17.58 0.41
C GLY A 280 -1.17 -17.27 0.42
N ARG A 281 -0.71 -16.11 -0.08
CA ARG A 281 0.72 -15.81 -0.17
C ARG A 281 1.29 -15.16 1.10
N LYS A 282 2.42 -15.67 1.61
CA LYS A 282 3.23 -15.04 2.68
C LYS A 282 4.58 -14.59 2.11
N VAL A 283 5.03 -13.40 2.51
CA VAL A 283 6.35 -12.87 2.16
C VAL A 283 7.13 -12.68 3.45
N ILE A 284 8.32 -13.26 3.53
CA ILE A 284 9.21 -13.19 4.70
C ILE A 284 10.57 -12.67 4.26
N THR A 285 11.08 -11.62 4.92
CA THR A 285 12.41 -11.09 4.68
C THR A 285 13.36 -11.58 5.77
N VAL A 286 14.45 -12.25 5.39
CA VAL A 286 15.51 -12.74 6.29
C VAL A 286 16.86 -12.32 5.73
N ASN A 287 17.68 -11.62 6.53
CA ASN A 287 19.00 -11.14 6.11
C ASN A 287 18.99 -10.39 4.76
N ASN A 288 17.98 -9.55 4.54
CA ASN A 288 17.72 -8.82 3.30
C ASN A 288 17.40 -9.68 2.07
N ALA A 289 17.21 -10.99 2.24
CA ALA A 289 16.65 -11.87 1.21
C ALA A 289 15.14 -12.04 1.42
N GLU A 290 14.35 -11.90 0.35
CA GLU A 290 12.91 -12.07 0.37
C GLU A 290 12.52 -13.47 -0.05
N TYR A 291 11.73 -14.15 0.78
CA TYR A 291 11.18 -15.49 0.51
C TYR A 291 9.67 -15.37 0.32
N VAL A 292 9.19 -15.76 -0.86
CA VAL A 292 7.78 -15.81 -1.21
C VAL A 292 7.27 -17.23 -1.04
N LEU A 293 6.24 -17.40 -0.22
CA LEU A 293 5.60 -18.67 0.11
C LEU A 293 4.16 -18.65 -0.41
N ASP A 294 3.93 -19.28 -1.55
CA ASP A 294 2.59 -19.49 -2.10
C ASP A 294 1.86 -20.62 -1.36
N ASP A 295 0.52 -20.57 -1.33
CA ASP A 295 -0.34 -21.52 -0.62
C ASP A 295 0.07 -21.74 0.84
N TYR A 296 0.45 -20.66 1.53
CA TYR A 296 0.84 -20.66 2.94
C TYR A 296 -0.35 -20.36 3.87
N TYR A 297 -1.18 -19.38 3.49
CA TYR A 297 -2.37 -19.01 4.26
C TYR A 297 -3.64 -19.65 3.66
N PRO A 298 -4.65 -19.97 4.48
CA PRO A 298 -5.97 -20.32 3.97
C PRO A 298 -6.51 -19.20 3.08
N ALA A 299 -6.69 -19.50 1.79
CA ALA A 299 -7.16 -18.53 0.82
C ALA A 299 -8.63 -18.14 1.11
N ILE A 300 -8.88 -16.83 1.13
CA ILE A 300 -10.22 -16.23 1.23
C ILE A 300 -10.86 -16.12 -0.16
N ILE A 301 -10.04 -15.74 -1.14
CA ILE A 301 -10.39 -15.55 -2.55
C ILE A 301 -9.27 -16.09 -3.45
N SER A 302 -9.57 -16.31 -4.74
CA SER A 302 -8.57 -16.68 -5.73
C SER A 302 -7.63 -15.51 -6.08
N LYS A 303 -6.54 -15.81 -6.78
CA LYS A 303 -5.61 -14.78 -7.29
C LYS A 303 -6.30 -13.86 -8.30
N ASP A 304 -7.14 -14.40 -9.17
CA ASP A 304 -7.87 -13.62 -10.18
C ASP A 304 -8.91 -12.70 -9.53
N GLU A 305 -9.64 -13.21 -8.53
CA GLU A 305 -10.57 -12.42 -7.72
C GLU A 305 -9.84 -11.29 -6.98
N TYR A 306 -8.62 -11.55 -6.51
CA TYR A 306 -7.78 -10.55 -5.85
C TYR A 306 -7.34 -9.42 -6.80
N GLU A 307 -6.94 -9.78 -8.01
CA GLU A 307 -6.57 -8.81 -9.04
C GLU A 307 -7.77 -7.94 -9.45
N ALA A 308 -8.94 -8.55 -9.64
CA ALA A 308 -10.20 -7.83 -9.86
C ALA A 308 -10.55 -6.88 -8.70
N LEU A 309 -10.41 -7.34 -7.44
CA LEU A 309 -10.69 -6.54 -6.25
C LEU A 309 -9.74 -5.34 -6.13
N LYS A 310 -8.47 -5.49 -6.51
CA LYS A 310 -7.51 -4.37 -6.54
C LYS A 310 -7.96 -3.25 -7.47
N LEU A 311 -8.52 -3.59 -8.64
CA LEU A 311 -9.04 -2.61 -9.59
C LEU A 311 -10.21 -1.82 -8.99
N GLN A 312 -11.09 -2.49 -8.23
CA GLN A 312 -12.21 -1.84 -7.53
C GLN A 312 -11.74 -0.90 -6.42
N VAL A 313 -10.85 -1.37 -5.54
CA VAL A 313 -10.44 -0.63 -4.34
C VAL A 313 -9.46 0.52 -4.64
N GLY A 314 -8.79 0.50 -5.80
CA GLY A 314 -7.60 1.31 -6.11
C GLY A 314 -7.70 2.84 -6.05
N ASN A 315 -8.86 3.46 -5.87
CA ASN A 315 -8.95 4.93 -5.79
C ASN A 315 -9.70 5.38 -4.53
N LYS A 316 -8.94 5.93 -3.55
CA LYS A 316 -9.46 6.70 -2.43
C LYS A 316 -10.29 7.86 -2.99
N GLY A 317 -11.56 7.98 -2.63
CA GLY A 317 -12.35 9.13 -3.08
C GLY A 317 -13.80 9.20 -2.67
N PHE A 318 -14.42 8.11 -2.23
CA PHE A 318 -15.81 8.16 -1.80
C PHE A 318 -15.98 7.68 -0.35
N ALA A 319 -16.25 8.63 0.54
CA ALA A 319 -16.88 8.35 1.83
C ALA A 319 -18.38 8.66 1.65
N PRO A 320 -19.23 7.64 1.43
CA PRO A 320 -20.67 7.85 1.54
C PRO A 320 -21.00 8.40 2.93
N ASN A 321 -22.15 9.06 3.07
CA ASN A 321 -22.75 9.38 4.38
C ASN A 321 -21.96 10.36 5.24
N ARG A 322 -21.45 11.46 4.66
CA ARG A 322 -21.36 12.68 5.47
C ARG A 322 -22.76 13.25 5.57
N GLU A 323 -23.21 13.65 6.77
CA GLU A 323 -24.50 14.33 6.97
C GLU A 323 -24.69 15.51 5.99
N SER A 324 -23.60 16.15 5.58
CA SER A 324 -23.59 17.27 4.64
C SER A 324 -23.74 16.90 3.15
N ASN A 325 -23.68 15.60 2.79
CA ASN A 325 -23.71 15.13 1.40
C ASN A 325 -24.20 13.66 1.29
N PRO A 326 -25.48 13.38 1.57
CA PRO A 326 -25.99 12.02 1.74
C PRO A 326 -26.13 11.22 0.43
N GLU A 327 -26.21 11.87 -0.72
CA GLU A 327 -26.43 11.20 -2.00
C GLU A 327 -25.18 10.45 -2.49
N ILE A 328 -25.43 9.28 -3.08
CA ILE A 328 -24.43 8.36 -3.62
C ILE A 328 -24.39 8.52 -5.16
N PRO A 329 -23.57 9.43 -5.74
CA PRO A 329 -23.45 9.54 -7.20
C PRO A 329 -22.94 8.23 -7.80
N LEU A 330 -23.39 7.76 -8.97
CA LEU A 330 -22.88 6.51 -9.54
C LEU A 330 -21.52 6.65 -10.25
N LEU A 331 -21.22 7.81 -10.82
CA LEU A 331 -20.06 7.99 -11.72
C LEU A 331 -18.97 8.90 -11.14
N SER A 332 -19.34 9.91 -10.33
CA SER A 332 -18.38 10.80 -9.66
C SER A 332 -17.68 10.11 -8.49
N GLY A 333 -16.43 10.47 -8.21
CA GLY A 333 -15.68 10.04 -7.01
C GLY A 333 -15.14 8.61 -7.04
N ILE A 334 -15.31 7.87 -8.14
CA ILE A 334 -14.69 6.55 -8.38
C ILE A 334 -13.58 6.58 -9.43
N GLY A 335 -13.30 7.77 -9.99
CA GLY A 335 -12.15 8.02 -10.87
C GLY A 335 -12.35 7.70 -12.35
N ILE A 336 -13.60 7.53 -12.81
CA ILE A 336 -13.89 7.20 -14.22
C ILE A 336 -14.34 8.41 -15.05
N LEU A 337 -15.00 9.40 -14.44
CA LEU A 337 -15.70 10.48 -15.14
C LEU A 337 -14.81 11.72 -15.31
N HIS A 338 -14.49 12.09 -16.55
CA HIS A 338 -13.54 13.15 -16.88
C HIS A 338 -14.11 14.15 -17.90
N CYS A 339 -13.62 15.39 -17.85
CA CYS A 339 -13.89 16.43 -18.82
C CYS A 339 -12.92 16.29 -20.00
N ALA A 340 -13.41 16.08 -21.21
CA ALA A 340 -12.55 15.96 -22.40
C ALA A 340 -11.85 17.29 -22.77
N HIS A 341 -12.38 18.42 -22.32
CA HIS A 341 -11.83 19.76 -22.63
C HIS A 341 -10.58 20.11 -21.81
N CYS A 342 -10.49 19.66 -20.56
CA CYS A 342 -9.37 20.01 -19.66
C CYS A 342 -8.83 18.83 -18.85
N SER A 343 -9.29 17.61 -19.11
CA SER A 343 -8.92 16.38 -18.40
C SER A 343 -9.23 16.33 -16.90
N CYS A 344 -9.76 17.41 -16.30
CA CYS A 344 -10.24 17.41 -14.92
C CYS A 344 -11.37 16.39 -14.71
N TYR A 345 -11.53 15.91 -13.47
CA TYR A 345 -12.68 15.09 -13.10
C TYR A 345 -13.99 15.86 -13.21
N MET A 346 -15.06 15.12 -13.49
CA MET A 346 -16.43 15.61 -13.33
C MET A 346 -16.93 15.24 -11.93
N VAL A 347 -17.26 16.25 -11.13
CA VAL A 347 -17.65 16.10 -9.73
C VAL A 347 -19.14 16.37 -9.53
N LYS A 348 -19.71 15.74 -8.52
CA LYS A 348 -21.09 16.00 -8.09
C LYS A 348 -21.23 17.45 -7.60
N ALA A 349 -22.19 18.17 -8.16
CA ALA A 349 -22.68 19.45 -7.68
C ALA A 349 -24.10 19.31 -7.09
N LYS A 350 -24.40 20.08 -6.04
CA LYS A 350 -25.71 20.06 -5.38
C LYS A 350 -26.85 20.39 -6.35
N SER A 351 -28.04 19.84 -6.05
CA SER A 351 -29.25 20.20 -6.79
C SER A 351 -29.57 21.68 -6.62
N THR A 352 -30.06 22.29 -7.69
CA THR A 352 -30.64 23.64 -7.68
C THR A 352 -32.17 23.61 -7.73
N LEU A 353 -32.78 22.42 -7.72
CA LEU A 353 -34.22 22.21 -7.84
C LEU A 353 -34.87 22.18 -6.44
N LYS A 354 -35.77 23.14 -6.18
CA LYS A 354 -36.42 23.33 -4.87
C LYS A 354 -37.17 22.09 -4.35
N ASN A 355 -37.80 21.33 -5.25
CA ASN A 355 -38.61 20.14 -4.89
C ASN A 355 -37.88 18.82 -5.16
N HIS A 356 -36.63 18.85 -5.62
CA HIS A 356 -35.84 17.67 -5.90
C HIS A 356 -34.41 17.88 -5.35
N PRO A 357 -34.25 17.92 -4.02
CA PRO A 357 -32.96 18.23 -3.38
C PRO A 357 -31.86 17.21 -3.74
N HIS A 358 -32.25 15.98 -4.07
CA HIS A 358 -31.35 14.89 -4.44
C HIS A 358 -31.09 14.79 -5.95
N ALA A 359 -31.69 15.64 -6.79
CA ALA A 359 -31.43 15.68 -8.23
C ALA A 359 -30.14 16.45 -8.56
N TYR A 360 -28.99 15.81 -8.37
CA TYR A 360 -27.68 16.43 -8.57
C TYR A 360 -27.22 16.47 -10.03
N ARG A 361 -26.17 17.26 -10.27
CA ARG A 361 -25.51 17.42 -11.58
C ARG A 361 -24.05 17.01 -11.50
N TYR A 362 -23.47 16.69 -12.66
CA TYR A 362 -22.03 16.60 -12.80
C TYR A 362 -21.47 17.89 -13.38
N GLN A 363 -20.45 18.45 -12.74
CA GLN A 363 -19.78 19.68 -13.13
C GLN A 363 -18.27 19.45 -13.23
N CYS A 364 -17.63 20.13 -14.18
CA CYS A 364 -16.18 20.09 -14.31
C CYS A 364 -15.51 20.67 -13.06
N ALA A 365 -14.54 19.94 -12.48
CA ALA A 365 -13.81 20.35 -11.28
C ALA A 365 -12.74 21.41 -11.52
N SER A 366 -12.56 21.88 -12.76
CA SER A 366 -11.54 22.86 -13.13
C SER A 366 -11.54 24.11 -12.25
N ARG A 367 -12.72 24.59 -11.83
CA ARG A 367 -12.83 25.76 -10.94
C ARG A 367 -12.23 25.49 -9.55
N ASP A 368 -12.47 24.31 -8.99
CA ASP A 368 -11.95 23.93 -7.67
C ASP A 368 -10.44 23.64 -7.75
N LEU A 369 -9.94 23.36 -8.95
CA LEU A 369 -8.52 23.13 -9.26
C LEU A 369 -7.83 24.35 -9.87
N HIS A 370 -8.49 25.51 -9.92
CA HIS A 370 -7.98 26.75 -10.51
C HIS A 370 -7.45 26.62 -11.96
N GLN A 371 -8.10 25.77 -12.76
CA GLN A 371 -7.81 25.59 -14.18
C GLN A 371 -8.83 26.30 -15.08
N ASP A 372 -8.36 26.78 -16.23
CA ASP A 372 -9.20 27.42 -17.24
C ASP A 372 -10.00 26.38 -18.03
N CYS A 373 -11.23 26.17 -17.60
CA CYS A 373 -12.24 25.46 -18.40
C CYS A 373 -13.61 26.06 -18.12
N ASN A 374 -14.40 26.21 -19.19
CA ASN A 374 -15.76 26.69 -19.13
C ASN A 374 -16.53 25.91 -18.05
N LYS A 375 -17.15 26.60 -17.08
CA LYS A 375 -17.90 26.01 -15.96
C LYS A 375 -19.17 25.30 -16.45
N TRP A 376 -18.99 24.16 -17.09
CA TRP A 376 -20.04 23.39 -17.74
C TRP A 376 -20.37 22.12 -16.94
N GLY A 377 -21.56 21.59 -17.19
CA GLY A 377 -22.04 20.40 -16.53
C GLY A 377 -23.41 19.98 -17.04
N PHE A 378 -23.83 18.78 -16.69
CA PHE A 378 -25.03 18.13 -17.20
C PHE A 378 -25.76 17.39 -16.08
N ARG A 379 -27.00 16.95 -16.35
CA ARG A 379 -27.83 16.23 -15.39
C ARG A 379 -27.28 14.83 -15.17
N ALA A 380 -27.08 14.43 -13.92
CA ALA A 380 -26.50 13.12 -13.61
C ALA A 380 -27.43 11.97 -14.01
N SER A 381 -28.72 12.09 -13.69
CA SER A 381 -29.71 11.02 -13.90
C SER A 381 -29.77 10.50 -15.33
N THR A 382 -29.63 11.39 -16.34
CA THR A 382 -29.69 10.99 -17.75
C THR A 382 -28.48 10.14 -18.12
N LEU A 383 -27.26 10.60 -17.84
CA LEU A 383 -26.05 9.83 -18.15
C LEU A 383 -25.98 8.52 -17.35
N GLU A 384 -26.33 8.57 -16.06
CA GLU A 384 -26.32 7.38 -15.20
C GLU A 384 -27.28 6.31 -15.70
N ARG A 385 -28.50 6.70 -16.08
CA ARG A 385 -29.49 5.78 -16.65
C ARG A 385 -28.97 5.16 -17.94
N THR A 386 -28.44 5.96 -18.85
CA THR A 386 -27.88 5.45 -20.11
C THR A 386 -26.72 4.49 -19.87
N ILE A 387 -25.77 4.84 -19.00
CA ILE A 387 -24.64 3.97 -18.70
C ILE A 387 -25.12 2.66 -18.08
N LEU A 388 -26.03 2.70 -17.12
CA LEU A 388 -26.57 1.48 -16.50
C LEU A 388 -27.32 0.59 -17.49
N GLN A 389 -28.07 1.17 -18.44
CA GLN A 389 -28.71 0.42 -19.53
C GLN A 389 -27.66 -0.29 -20.39
N LEU A 390 -26.61 0.41 -20.81
CA LEU A 390 -25.58 -0.15 -21.70
C LEU A 390 -24.75 -1.26 -21.06
N ILE A 391 -24.69 -1.32 -19.73
CA ILE A 391 -23.87 -2.31 -19.01
C ILE A 391 -24.70 -3.22 -18.11
N ALA A 392 -26.03 -3.20 -18.21
CA ALA A 392 -26.94 -3.85 -17.26
C ALA A 392 -26.56 -5.32 -17.02
N ASP A 393 -26.33 -6.06 -18.10
CA ASP A 393 -25.91 -7.47 -18.03
C ASP A 393 -24.53 -7.63 -17.40
N ARG A 394 -23.59 -6.71 -17.65
CA ARG A 394 -22.24 -6.78 -17.07
C ARG A 394 -22.18 -6.45 -15.58
N ILE A 395 -23.15 -5.70 -15.03
CA ILE A 395 -23.10 -5.21 -13.63
C ILE A 395 -24.14 -5.83 -12.69
N PHE A 396 -25.25 -6.36 -13.22
CA PHE A 396 -26.33 -6.97 -12.43
C PHE A 396 -26.32 -8.50 -12.48
N LEU A 397 -25.52 -9.12 -13.36
CA LEU A 397 -25.27 -10.55 -13.32
C LEU A 397 -24.30 -10.90 -12.19
N GLN A 398 -24.73 -11.81 -11.31
CA GLN A 398 -23.91 -12.41 -10.25
C GLN A 398 -23.42 -13.80 -10.64
N THR A 399 -23.40 -14.14 -11.93
CA THR A 399 -22.83 -15.40 -12.37
C THR A 399 -21.35 -15.36 -12.04
N LYS A 400 -20.92 -16.21 -11.09
CA LYS A 400 -19.52 -16.55 -10.92
C LYS A 400 -19.02 -16.91 -12.30
N TYR A 401 -18.12 -16.09 -12.84
CA TYR A 401 -17.39 -16.41 -14.05
C TYR A 401 -16.85 -17.83 -13.87
N GLN A 402 -17.46 -18.79 -14.57
CA GLN A 402 -16.88 -20.10 -14.77
C GLN A 402 -16.01 -19.93 -15.99
N PRO A 403 -14.68 -19.89 -15.84
CA PRO A 403 -13.82 -19.87 -17.01
C PRO A 403 -14.18 -21.08 -17.86
N SER A 404 -14.39 -20.86 -19.15
CA SER A 404 -14.65 -21.95 -20.11
C SER A 404 -13.47 -22.93 -20.23
N GLY A 405 -12.34 -22.60 -19.59
CA GLY A 405 -11.07 -23.28 -19.76
C GLY A 405 -10.42 -22.98 -21.11
N LEU A 406 -11.10 -22.21 -21.98
CA LEU A 406 -10.61 -21.86 -23.30
C LEU A 406 -9.52 -20.78 -23.22
N GLU A 407 -9.52 -19.90 -22.22
CA GLU A 407 -8.41 -18.94 -22.04
C GLU A 407 -7.06 -19.62 -21.82
N GLY A 408 -7.03 -20.69 -21.03
CA GLY A 408 -5.81 -21.46 -20.81
C GLY A 408 -5.29 -22.07 -22.11
N LYS A 409 -6.19 -22.68 -22.90
CA LYS A 409 -5.83 -23.26 -24.21
C LYS A 409 -5.33 -22.22 -25.20
N ILE A 410 -5.99 -21.04 -25.27
CA ILE A 410 -5.57 -19.93 -26.15
C ILE A 410 -4.19 -19.41 -25.73
N ALA A 411 -3.93 -19.27 -24.42
CA ALA A 411 -2.64 -18.82 -23.90
C ALA A 411 -1.52 -19.85 -24.15
N ASP A 412 -1.83 -21.14 -24.03
CA ASP A 412 -0.89 -22.22 -24.32
C ASP A 412 -0.53 -22.26 -25.82
N ILE A 413 -1.52 -22.15 -26.71
CA ILE A 413 -1.30 -22.10 -28.17
C ILE A 413 -0.50 -20.84 -28.55
N GLN A 414 -0.82 -19.68 -27.96
CA GLN A 414 -0.06 -18.45 -28.17
C GLN A 414 1.41 -18.63 -27.76
N SER A 415 1.67 -19.27 -26.63
CA SER A 415 3.04 -19.55 -26.17
C SER A 415 3.77 -20.52 -27.12
N GLN A 416 3.06 -21.50 -27.69
CA GLN A 416 3.64 -22.41 -28.69
C GLN A 416 4.00 -21.67 -29.98
N ILE A 417 3.13 -20.77 -30.46
CA ILE A 417 3.41 -19.93 -31.64
C ILE A 417 4.65 -19.07 -31.39
N GLU A 418 4.75 -18.40 -30.24
CA GLU A 418 5.91 -17.58 -29.89
C GLU A 418 7.21 -18.39 -29.88
N ASN A 419 7.18 -19.61 -29.33
CA ASN A 419 8.32 -20.51 -29.33
C ASN A 419 8.74 -20.93 -30.76
N TYR A 420 7.78 -21.22 -31.65
CA TYR A 420 8.09 -21.57 -33.03
C TYR A 420 8.60 -20.37 -33.85
N VAL A 421 8.07 -19.17 -33.62
CA VAL A 421 8.57 -17.94 -34.24
C VAL A 421 10.03 -17.67 -33.83
N LEU A 422 10.37 -17.86 -32.56
CA LEU A 422 11.75 -17.78 -32.09
C LEU A 422 12.65 -18.85 -32.73
N ALA A 423 12.13 -20.07 -32.91
CA ALA A 423 12.86 -21.15 -33.58
C ALA A 423 13.16 -20.82 -35.05
N ILE A 424 12.23 -20.20 -35.80
CA ILE A 424 12.45 -19.75 -37.18
C ILE A 424 13.61 -18.77 -37.27
N GLY A 425 13.71 -17.81 -36.35
CA GLY A 425 14.81 -16.84 -36.32
C GLY A 425 16.21 -17.46 -36.16
N SER A 426 16.28 -18.72 -35.70
CA SER A 426 17.52 -19.47 -35.52
C SER A 426 17.72 -20.62 -36.53
N ALA A 427 16.73 -20.89 -37.38
CA ALA A 427 16.75 -22.00 -38.31
C ALA A 427 17.64 -21.69 -39.54
N LYS A 428 18.49 -22.65 -39.92
CA LYS A 428 19.45 -22.50 -41.03
C LYS A 428 19.05 -23.20 -42.32
N SER A 429 17.97 -24.00 -42.29
CA SER A 429 17.52 -24.80 -43.44
C SER A 429 16.15 -24.30 -43.92
N PRO A 430 16.00 -24.00 -45.23
CA PRO A 430 14.71 -23.64 -45.82
C PRO A 430 13.61 -24.69 -45.58
N ALA A 431 13.97 -25.97 -45.53
CA ALA A 431 13.01 -27.05 -45.26
C ALA A 431 12.47 -27.00 -43.82
N ILE A 432 13.32 -26.64 -42.85
CA ILE A 432 12.92 -26.49 -41.44
C ILE A 432 12.04 -25.24 -41.27
N ILE A 433 12.40 -24.15 -41.95
CA ILE A 433 11.59 -22.92 -41.95
C ILE A 433 10.18 -23.22 -42.48
N ASN A 434 10.08 -23.87 -43.65
CA ASN A 434 8.77 -24.20 -44.23
C ASN A 434 7.94 -25.14 -43.34
N SER A 435 8.57 -26.11 -42.68
CA SER A 435 7.88 -26.99 -41.73
C SER A 435 7.37 -26.25 -40.49
N LEU A 436 8.15 -25.32 -39.95
CA LEU A 436 7.75 -24.52 -38.78
C LEU A 436 6.67 -23.51 -39.13
N THR A 437 6.75 -22.86 -40.30
CA THR A 437 5.70 -21.97 -40.81
C THR A 437 4.38 -22.71 -40.97
N SER A 438 4.38 -23.93 -41.53
CA SER A 438 3.17 -24.73 -41.64
C SER A 438 2.55 -25.12 -40.28
N GLN A 439 3.37 -25.33 -39.24
CA GLN A 439 2.88 -25.60 -37.89
C GLN A 439 2.31 -24.35 -37.22
N ILE A 440 2.92 -23.18 -37.46
CA ILE A 440 2.39 -21.89 -37.00
C ILE A 440 1.02 -21.63 -37.63
N ASP A 441 0.87 -21.84 -38.95
CA ASP A 441 -0.40 -21.62 -39.64
C ASP A 441 -1.52 -22.52 -39.07
N GLN A 442 -1.19 -23.77 -38.74
CA GLN A 442 -2.14 -24.71 -38.13
C GLN A 442 -2.56 -24.26 -36.72
N LEU A 443 -1.60 -23.85 -35.89
CA LEU A 443 -1.87 -23.34 -34.54
C LEU A 443 -2.65 -22.02 -34.56
N GLU A 444 -2.39 -21.14 -35.54
CA GLU A 444 -3.13 -19.89 -35.69
C GLU A 444 -4.58 -20.17 -36.09
N GLN A 445 -4.83 -21.13 -36.99
CA GLN A 445 -6.20 -21.58 -37.32
C GLN A 445 -6.93 -22.17 -36.09
N GLU A 446 -6.25 -23.02 -35.32
CA GLU A 446 -6.81 -23.60 -34.09
C GLU A 446 -7.14 -22.52 -33.06
N LYS A 447 -6.23 -21.56 -32.85
CA LYS A 447 -6.44 -20.39 -31.98
C LYS A 447 -7.65 -19.56 -32.43
N GLN A 448 -7.80 -19.28 -33.72
CA GLN A 448 -8.96 -18.55 -34.23
C GLN A 448 -10.27 -19.32 -34.00
N SER A 449 -10.27 -20.64 -34.16
CA SER A 449 -11.44 -21.47 -33.88
C SER A 449 -11.85 -21.43 -32.40
N LEU A 450 -10.87 -21.48 -31.48
CA LEU A 450 -11.10 -21.38 -30.03
C LEU A 450 -11.57 -19.99 -29.60
N ILE A 451 -11.11 -18.93 -30.26
CA ILE A 451 -11.59 -17.56 -30.04
C ILE A 451 -13.06 -17.44 -30.44
N VAL A 452 -13.45 -18.02 -31.58
CA VAL A 452 -14.86 -18.04 -32.03
C VAL A 452 -15.72 -18.88 -31.08
N GLU A 453 -15.26 -20.05 -30.66
CA GLU A 453 -15.97 -20.91 -29.71
C GLU A 453 -16.16 -20.22 -28.35
N LYS A 454 -15.11 -19.54 -27.86
CA LYS A 454 -15.20 -18.70 -26.65
C LYS A 454 -16.25 -17.60 -26.82
N ARG A 455 -16.24 -16.92 -27.96
CA ARG A 455 -17.20 -15.86 -28.25
C ARG A 455 -18.65 -16.37 -28.26
N LEU A 456 -18.90 -17.52 -28.90
CA LEU A 456 -20.22 -18.15 -28.93
C LEU A 456 -20.66 -18.61 -27.53
N TYR A 457 -19.74 -19.12 -26.72
CA TYR A 457 -20.00 -19.46 -25.32
C TYR A 457 -20.38 -18.21 -24.51
N ASP A 458 -19.62 -17.13 -24.64
CA ASP A 458 -19.89 -15.84 -23.99
C ASP A 458 -21.25 -15.27 -24.43
N GLU A 459 -21.58 -15.35 -25.73
CA GLU A 459 -22.87 -14.92 -26.30
C GLU A 459 -24.05 -15.80 -25.81
N SER A 460 -23.85 -17.11 -25.69
CA SER A 460 -24.87 -18.05 -25.18
C SER A 460 -25.19 -17.83 -23.69
N ILE A 461 -24.19 -17.44 -22.89
CA ILE A 461 -24.38 -17.04 -21.50
C ILE A 461 -25.21 -15.77 -21.41
N VAL A 462 -25.03 -14.82 -22.33
CA VAL A 462 -25.76 -13.55 -22.36
C VAL A 462 -27.24 -13.77 -22.73
N GLN A 463 -27.54 -14.58 -23.76
CA GLN A 463 -28.92 -14.86 -24.17
C GLN A 463 -29.77 -15.56 -23.10
N MET A 464 -29.18 -16.40 -22.24
CA MET A 464 -29.88 -17.06 -21.14
C MET A 464 -30.17 -16.16 -19.92
N ASN A 465 -29.65 -14.92 -19.86
CA ASN A 465 -29.49 -14.14 -18.61
C ASN A 465 -30.15 -12.76 -18.63
N THR A 466 -31.42 -12.64 -19.05
CA THR A 466 -32.19 -11.37 -18.95
C THR A 466 -32.38 -10.84 -17.51
N GLU A 467 -31.90 -11.57 -16.49
CA GLU A 467 -31.94 -11.17 -15.08
C GLU A 467 -31.28 -9.82 -14.80
N GLY A 468 -30.22 -9.47 -15.53
CA GLY A 468 -29.51 -8.20 -15.36
C GLY A 468 -30.43 -7.01 -15.62
N TRP A 469 -31.16 -7.08 -16.74
CA TRP A 469 -32.18 -6.11 -17.13
C TRP A 469 -33.39 -6.09 -16.20
N ASP A 470 -33.84 -7.24 -15.70
CA ASP A 470 -34.95 -7.29 -14.74
C ASP A 470 -34.59 -6.61 -13.41
N LYS A 471 -33.34 -6.78 -12.95
CA LYS A 471 -32.81 -6.11 -11.76
C LYS A 471 -32.66 -4.61 -11.99
N PHE A 472 -32.16 -4.21 -13.18
CA PHE A 472 -32.09 -2.80 -13.57
C PHE A 472 -33.48 -2.14 -13.61
N ARG A 473 -34.50 -2.80 -14.18
CA ARG A 473 -35.89 -2.29 -14.23
C ARG A 473 -36.49 -2.06 -12.85
N LYS A 474 -36.13 -2.89 -11.87
CA LYS A 474 -36.56 -2.75 -10.47
C LYS A 474 -35.74 -1.73 -9.67
N PHE A 475 -34.62 -1.27 -10.21
CA PHE A 475 -33.72 -0.34 -9.53
C PHE A 475 -34.14 1.12 -9.80
N ASP A 476 -34.55 1.82 -8.75
CA ASP A 476 -34.82 3.25 -8.84
C ASP A 476 -33.51 4.06 -8.92
N ILE A 477 -33.19 4.52 -10.12
CA ILE A 477 -31.99 5.32 -10.41
C ILE A 477 -32.09 6.73 -9.81
N ASP A 478 -33.31 7.23 -9.62
CA ASP A 478 -33.54 8.59 -9.13
C ASP A 478 -33.51 8.65 -7.58
N ASP A 479 -33.64 7.51 -6.89
CA ASP A 479 -33.33 7.37 -5.46
C ASP A 479 -31.82 7.43 -5.23
N ALA A 480 -31.29 8.65 -5.10
CA ALA A 480 -29.87 8.89 -4.88
C ALA A 480 -29.37 8.49 -3.47
N LEU A 481 -30.27 8.12 -2.55
CA LEU A 481 -29.93 7.71 -1.18
C LEU A 481 -29.83 6.19 -1.05
N ASN A 482 -30.29 5.45 -2.06
CA ASN A 482 -30.29 3.99 -2.03
C ASN A 482 -28.88 3.42 -1.78
N PRO A 483 -28.66 2.64 -0.70
CA PRO A 483 -27.35 2.09 -0.37
C PRO A 483 -26.83 1.12 -1.43
N LEU A 484 -27.71 0.48 -2.22
CA LEU A 484 -27.34 -0.39 -3.34
C LEU A 484 -26.48 0.32 -4.39
N ARG A 485 -26.58 1.65 -4.50
CA ARG A 485 -25.73 2.47 -5.36
C ARG A 485 -24.25 2.27 -5.07
N THR A 486 -23.87 1.99 -3.83
CA THR A 486 -22.47 1.70 -3.46
C THR A 486 -21.94 0.45 -4.16
N LYS A 487 -22.76 -0.61 -4.18
CA LYS A 487 -22.43 -1.85 -4.87
C LYS A 487 -22.40 -1.66 -6.39
N ILE A 488 -23.40 -0.97 -6.93
CA ILE A 488 -23.47 -0.66 -8.36
C ILE A 488 -22.23 0.13 -8.80
N ARG A 489 -21.77 1.11 -8.01
CA ARG A 489 -20.53 1.88 -8.27
C ARG A 489 -19.30 1.01 -8.34
N ALA A 490 -19.16 0.05 -7.44
CA ALA A 490 -18.04 -0.89 -7.45
C ALA A 490 -18.05 -1.74 -8.73
N ASN A 491 -19.24 -2.20 -9.15
CA ASN A 491 -19.42 -2.97 -10.39
C ASN A 491 -19.20 -2.11 -11.65
N ILE A 492 -19.64 -0.86 -11.69
CA ILE A 492 -19.35 0.04 -12.83
C ILE A 492 -17.83 0.11 -13.07
N LYS A 493 -17.02 0.18 -12.01
CA LYS A 493 -15.56 0.31 -12.10
C LYS A 493 -14.85 -0.94 -12.63
N THR A 494 -15.47 -2.11 -12.55
CA THR A 494 -14.92 -3.35 -13.14
C THR A 494 -15.18 -3.44 -14.63
N VAL A 495 -16.17 -2.69 -15.14
CA VAL A 495 -16.56 -2.72 -16.56
C VAL A 495 -16.02 -1.51 -17.31
N ILE A 496 -16.16 -0.32 -16.73
CA ILE A 496 -15.80 0.95 -17.34
C ILE A 496 -14.45 1.42 -16.81
N MET A 497 -13.51 1.68 -17.72
CA MET A 497 -12.22 2.27 -17.40
C MET A 497 -12.33 3.79 -17.28
N ARG A 498 -12.98 4.43 -18.26
CA ARG A 498 -13.02 5.89 -18.38
C ARG A 498 -14.27 6.35 -19.13
N VAL A 499 -14.79 7.52 -18.76
CA VAL A 499 -15.85 8.22 -19.48
C VAL A 499 -15.40 9.65 -19.70
N ASP A 500 -15.13 10.00 -20.96
CA ASP A 500 -14.79 11.36 -21.37
C ASP A 500 -16.06 12.12 -21.76
N CYS A 501 -16.32 13.22 -21.06
CA CYS A 501 -17.49 14.06 -21.23
C CYS A 501 -17.10 15.33 -21.97
N SER A 502 -17.83 15.68 -23.02
CA SER A 502 -17.70 16.97 -23.71
C SER A 502 -19.06 17.56 -24.03
N ARG A 503 -19.10 18.89 -24.16
CA ARG A 503 -20.25 19.62 -24.66
C ARG A 503 -20.04 19.91 -26.14
N ILE A 504 -20.95 19.46 -26.99
CA ILE A 504 -20.95 19.77 -28.43
C ILE A 504 -21.49 21.18 -28.62
N ASP A 505 -22.72 21.42 -28.13
CA ASP A 505 -23.40 22.72 -28.26
C ASP A 505 -24.29 23.00 -27.02
N LYS A 506 -25.22 23.96 -27.11
CA LYS A 506 -26.13 24.29 -25.99
C LYS A 506 -27.12 23.17 -25.65
N LYS A 507 -27.44 22.30 -26.61
CA LYS A 507 -28.42 21.22 -26.53
C LYS A 507 -27.78 19.84 -26.44
N HIS A 508 -26.56 19.61 -26.92
CA HIS A 508 -25.98 18.27 -27.02
C HIS A 508 -24.69 18.12 -26.21
N ASN A 509 -24.57 16.99 -25.51
CA ASN A 509 -23.32 16.56 -24.88
C ASN A 509 -22.90 15.21 -25.46
N LEU A 510 -21.59 15.02 -25.65
CA LEU A 510 -20.97 13.78 -26.10
C LEU A 510 -20.27 13.10 -24.92
N PHE A 511 -20.48 11.79 -24.82
CA PHE A 511 -19.83 10.91 -23.87
C PHE A 511 -19.11 9.81 -24.63
N THR A 512 -17.82 9.65 -24.38
CA THR A 512 -17.03 8.54 -24.90
C THR A 512 -16.70 7.61 -23.75
N ILE A 513 -17.32 6.43 -23.73
CA ILE A 513 -17.07 5.38 -22.75
C ILE A 513 -15.92 4.54 -23.28
N THR A 514 -14.88 4.35 -22.47
CA THR A 514 -13.83 3.36 -22.71
C THR A 514 -13.99 2.24 -21.68
N TYR A 515 -14.22 1.03 -22.18
CA TYR A 515 -14.35 -0.17 -21.39
C TYR A 515 -12.97 -0.72 -20.99
N ARG A 516 -12.95 -1.67 -20.04
CA ARG A 516 -11.71 -2.31 -19.58
C ARG A 516 -11.05 -3.20 -20.64
N ASP A 517 -11.85 -3.71 -21.58
CA ASP A 517 -11.42 -4.44 -22.77
C ASP A 517 -10.92 -3.52 -23.91
N GLN A 518 -10.74 -2.21 -23.63
CA GLN A 518 -10.35 -1.15 -24.57
C GLN A 518 -11.38 -0.79 -25.65
N HIS A 519 -12.52 -1.48 -25.70
CA HIS A 519 -13.62 -1.09 -26.57
C HIS A 519 -14.10 0.31 -26.22
N LYS A 520 -14.54 1.07 -27.23
CA LYS A 520 -15.06 2.43 -27.07
C LYS A 520 -16.49 2.51 -27.57
N GLN A 521 -17.32 3.24 -26.84
CA GLN A 521 -18.69 3.53 -27.25
C GLN A 521 -19.00 5.01 -27.09
N ARG A 522 -19.60 5.61 -28.13
CA ARG A 522 -19.98 7.01 -28.14
C ARG A 522 -21.48 7.19 -27.95
N ILE A 523 -21.84 8.17 -27.15
CA ILE A 523 -23.22 8.51 -26.83
C ILE A 523 -23.38 10.02 -26.94
N VAL A 524 -24.42 10.45 -27.64
CA VAL A 524 -24.85 11.85 -27.67
C VAL A 524 -26.17 11.98 -26.91
N ILE A 525 -26.19 12.82 -25.89
CA ILE A 525 -27.40 13.11 -25.11
C ILE A 525 -27.86 14.53 -25.44
N GLU A 526 -29.08 14.64 -25.97
CA GLU A 526 -29.80 15.89 -26.08
C GLU A 526 -30.31 16.28 -24.69
N ASN A 527 -30.04 17.51 -24.28
CA ASN A 527 -30.49 18.09 -23.02
C ASN A 527 -32.01 18.23 -23.04
N ASN A 528 -32.65 17.93 -21.91
CA ASN A 528 -34.07 18.23 -21.74
C ASN A 528 -34.32 19.73 -21.95
N SER A 529 -35.38 20.03 -22.70
CA SER A 529 -35.97 21.37 -22.72
C SER A 529 -37.12 21.43 -21.69
N GLY A 530 -37.63 22.63 -21.37
CA GLY A 530 -38.75 22.78 -20.44
C GLY A 530 -40.02 22.01 -20.84
N TRP A 531 -40.16 21.66 -22.12
CA TRP A 531 -41.38 21.07 -22.70
C TRP A 531 -41.17 19.69 -23.34
N LYS A 532 -39.91 19.24 -23.50
CA LYS A 532 -39.57 17.99 -24.20
C LYS A 532 -38.41 17.27 -23.52
N LYS A 533 -38.60 15.97 -23.26
CA LYS A 533 -37.51 15.08 -22.86
C LYS A 533 -36.50 14.98 -24.01
N GLY A 534 -35.22 15.17 -23.69
CA GLY A 534 -34.14 15.01 -24.66
C GLY A 534 -33.98 13.56 -25.08
N LYS A 535 -33.47 13.36 -26.28
CA LYS A 535 -33.17 12.04 -26.85
C LYS A 535 -31.75 11.59 -26.51
N ILE A 536 -31.55 10.27 -26.49
CA ILE A 536 -30.24 9.65 -26.30
C ILE A 536 -29.90 8.90 -27.59
N TYR A 537 -28.79 9.24 -28.20
CA TYR A 537 -28.27 8.61 -29.41
C TYR A 537 -27.05 7.77 -29.04
N VAL A 538 -27.03 6.51 -29.47
CA VAL A 538 -25.91 5.59 -29.24
C VAL A 538 -25.37 5.10 -30.57
N GLU A 539 -24.05 5.00 -30.67
CA GLU A 539 -23.36 4.54 -31.87
C GLU A 539 -23.67 3.06 -32.18
N ALA A 540 -24.38 2.81 -33.29
CA ALA A 540 -24.90 1.48 -33.62
C ALA A 540 -23.80 0.43 -33.84
N GLN A 541 -22.66 0.83 -34.39
CA GLN A 541 -21.52 -0.05 -34.74
C GLN A 541 -20.85 -0.71 -33.52
N THR A 542 -21.23 -0.30 -32.31
CA THR A 542 -20.58 -0.71 -31.05
C THR A 542 -21.50 -1.54 -30.16
N ILE A 543 -22.66 -1.96 -30.70
CA ILE A 543 -23.72 -2.65 -29.95
C ILE A 543 -24.04 -4.00 -30.61
N ASN A 544 -23.99 -5.07 -29.83
CA ASN A 544 -24.36 -6.41 -30.29
C ASN A 544 -25.88 -6.66 -30.19
N ASP A 545 -26.58 -6.07 -29.21
CA ASP A 545 -28.02 -6.30 -28.96
C ASP A 545 -28.89 -5.09 -29.36
N ILE A 546 -28.95 -4.84 -30.66
CA ILE A 546 -29.63 -3.69 -31.29
C ILE A 546 -31.12 -3.60 -30.88
N GLN A 547 -31.84 -4.72 -30.91
CA GLN A 547 -33.30 -4.75 -30.71
C GLN A 547 -33.74 -4.43 -29.27
N ILE A 548 -32.94 -4.81 -28.27
CA ILE A 548 -33.27 -4.62 -26.86
C ILE A 548 -33.12 -3.14 -26.48
N LEU A 549 -32.06 -2.48 -26.96
CA LEU A 549 -31.79 -1.07 -26.61
C LEU A 549 -32.80 -0.10 -27.23
N GLU A 550 -33.30 -0.37 -28.44
CA GLU A 550 -34.30 0.45 -29.09
C GLU A 550 -35.67 0.43 -28.37
N SER A 551 -36.07 -0.72 -27.83
CA SER A 551 -37.33 -0.85 -27.08
C SER A 551 -37.38 -0.02 -25.79
N GLU A 552 -36.23 0.39 -25.26
CA GLU A 552 -36.08 1.10 -23.97
C GLU A 552 -35.72 2.59 -24.13
N GLY A 553 -35.93 3.14 -25.33
CA GLY A 553 -35.85 4.58 -25.61
C GLY A 553 -34.47 5.11 -25.96
N LEU A 554 -33.49 4.23 -26.23
CA LEU A 554 -32.22 4.61 -26.85
C LEU A 554 -32.40 4.61 -28.38
N ILE A 555 -31.85 5.62 -29.06
CA ILE A 555 -31.90 5.72 -30.52
C ILE A 555 -30.54 5.30 -31.05
N LEU A 556 -30.49 4.18 -31.76
CA LEU A 556 -29.27 3.77 -32.45
C LEU A 556 -29.04 4.67 -33.67
N HIS A 557 -27.79 5.08 -33.85
CA HIS A 557 -27.43 6.01 -34.92
C HIS A 557 -26.18 5.52 -35.66
N ASP A 558 -26.36 5.14 -36.93
CA ASP A 558 -25.31 4.55 -37.77
C ASP A 558 -24.14 5.51 -38.04
N HIS A 559 -24.42 6.81 -38.07
CA HIS A 559 -23.43 7.87 -38.31
C HIS A 559 -23.47 8.94 -37.21
N ILE A 560 -23.18 8.56 -35.97
CA ILE A 560 -23.25 9.47 -34.82
C ILE A 560 -22.38 10.73 -35.00
N ASP A 561 -21.35 10.65 -35.86
CA ASP A 561 -20.50 11.77 -36.27
C ASP A 561 -21.27 12.97 -36.84
N ILE A 562 -22.43 12.76 -37.46
CA ILE A 562 -23.32 13.84 -37.93
C ILE A 562 -23.75 14.74 -36.76
N LEU A 563 -24.04 14.12 -35.60
CA LEU A 563 -24.46 14.82 -34.39
C LEU A 563 -23.29 15.47 -33.65
N ILE A 564 -22.08 14.92 -33.81
CA ILE A 564 -20.86 15.41 -33.15
C ILE A 564 -20.28 16.61 -33.91
N ASN A 565 -20.11 16.49 -35.22
CA ASN A 565 -19.61 17.55 -36.09
C ASN A 565 -20.14 17.35 -37.52
N ARG A 566 -21.29 17.99 -37.80
CA ARG A 566 -21.97 17.89 -39.08
C ARG A 566 -21.08 18.30 -40.25
N ASP A 567 -20.38 19.43 -40.15
CA ASP A 567 -19.60 19.96 -41.28
C ASP A 567 -18.41 19.06 -41.61
N LYS A 568 -17.72 18.54 -40.58
CA LYS A 568 -16.66 17.55 -40.76
C LYS A 568 -17.20 16.27 -41.40
N PHE A 569 -18.32 15.75 -40.91
CA PHE A 569 -18.95 14.56 -41.48
C PHE A 569 -19.35 14.78 -42.95
N MET A 570 -19.99 15.91 -43.28
CA MET A 570 -20.39 16.22 -44.65
C MET A 570 -19.16 16.36 -45.57
N THR A 571 -18.07 16.90 -45.06
CA THR A 571 -16.79 17.00 -45.79
C THR A 571 -16.17 15.63 -46.03
N GLU A 572 -16.13 14.77 -45.01
CA GLU A 572 -15.63 13.39 -45.14
C GLU A 572 -16.52 12.52 -46.02
N ALA A 573 -17.84 12.65 -45.92
CA ALA A 573 -18.81 11.97 -46.77
C ALA A 573 -18.66 12.41 -48.23
N LYS A 574 -18.51 13.72 -48.46
CA LYS A 574 -18.21 14.26 -49.79
C LYS A 574 -16.87 13.73 -50.32
N LYS A 575 -15.83 13.69 -49.48
CA LYS A 575 -14.53 13.11 -49.85
C LYS A 575 -14.63 11.62 -50.20
N ARG A 576 -15.42 10.83 -49.46
CA ARG A 576 -15.69 9.40 -49.75
C ARG A 576 -16.49 9.20 -51.02
N LEU A 577 -17.40 10.13 -51.36
CA LEU A 577 -18.14 10.11 -52.62
C LEU A 577 -17.25 10.49 -53.81
N GLU A 578 -16.34 11.46 -53.62
CA GLU A 578 -15.38 11.89 -54.64
C GLU A 578 -14.23 10.88 -54.82
N HIS A 579 -13.88 10.13 -53.77
CA HIS A 579 -12.83 9.11 -53.75
C HIS A 579 -13.35 7.84 -53.05
N PRO A 580 -14.14 7.00 -53.75
CA PRO A 580 -14.65 5.76 -53.19
C PRO A 580 -13.48 4.85 -52.81
N ARG A 581 -13.55 4.25 -51.61
CA ARG A 581 -12.52 3.33 -51.11
C ARG A 581 -12.34 2.19 -52.11
N THR A 582 -11.09 1.88 -52.42
CA THR A 582 -10.76 0.70 -53.21
C THR A 582 -10.68 -0.52 -52.31
N LEU A 583 -10.83 -1.72 -52.88
CA LEU A 583 -10.65 -3.00 -52.17
C LEU A 583 -9.27 -3.10 -51.46
N LEU A 584 -8.26 -2.37 -51.92
CA LEU A 584 -6.95 -2.28 -51.25
C LEU A 584 -7.00 -1.44 -49.96
N ASP A 585 -7.80 -0.37 -49.92
CA ASP A 585 -7.91 0.50 -48.75
C ASP A 585 -8.63 -0.20 -47.58
N GLU A 586 -9.57 -1.11 -47.88
CA GLU A 586 -10.30 -1.91 -46.91
C GLU A 586 -9.47 -3.05 -46.29
N LEU A 587 -8.38 -3.46 -46.94
CA LEU A 587 -7.48 -4.51 -46.44
C LEU A 587 -6.34 -3.97 -45.56
N THR A 588 -6.20 -2.65 -45.45
CA THR A 588 -5.10 -1.97 -44.73
C THR A 588 -5.50 -1.24 -43.43
N GLU A 589 -6.80 -1.13 -43.14
CA GLU A 589 -7.34 -0.65 -41.84
C GLU A 589 -7.82 -1.83 -40.99
#